data_AF-A0A7W8VEV5-F1
#
_entry.id   AF-A0A7W8VEV5-F1
#
_cell.length_a   1.000
_cell.length_b   1.000
_cell.length_c   1.000
_cell.angle_alpha   90.00
_cell.angle_beta   90.00
_cell.angle_gamma   90.00
#
_symmetry.space_group_name_H-M   'P 1'
#
loop_
_entity.id
_entity.type
_entity.pdbx_description
1 polymer ?
#
loop_
_entity_poly.entity_id
_entity_poly.type
_entity_poly.pdbx_seq_one_letter_code
_entity_poly.pdbx_strand_id
1 'polypeptide(L)'
;MLILVGLVVVGMVATGAVGLINALSAPGPQEADGGGQQSAQPPRDAPPMDALGGAPGPVDYVDLDQECGALAPGQPEECYRTVGLEVGEEDLDAAGALEEVRGALLDDGWQPLVPDAGTDPDDVPPEEFVLTDGTVMAMASPVSHDDSTPAAVVLAHY
;
A
#
# COMPACT_ATOMS: atom_id res chain seq x y z
N MET A 1 14.47 12.51 50.96
CA MET A 1 13.80 12.12 49.70
C MET A 1 12.80 10.97 49.91
N LEU A 2 11.81 11.12 50.80
CA LEU A 2 10.71 10.15 50.97
C LEU A 2 9.38 10.81 51.42
N ILE A 3 9.28 12.15 51.40
CA ILE A 3 8.11 12.88 51.91
C ILE A 3 7.36 13.64 50.79
N LEU A 4 7.98 13.83 49.62
CA LEU A 4 7.37 14.51 48.47
C LEU A 4 6.60 13.59 47.50
N VAL A 5 6.42 12.31 47.85
CA VAL A 5 5.65 11.34 47.03
C VAL A 5 4.23 11.15 47.58
N GLY A 6 3.94 11.57 48.82
CA GLY A 6 2.64 11.35 49.47
C GLY A 6 1.55 12.38 49.17
N LEU A 7 1.88 13.54 48.58
CA LEU A 7 0.98 14.70 48.54
C LEU A 7 0.43 15.07 47.15
N VAL A 8 0.83 14.37 46.09
CA VAL A 8 0.25 14.59 44.74
C VAL A 8 -0.91 13.62 44.45
N VAL A 9 -1.01 12.51 45.19
CA VAL A 9 -2.09 11.50 45.03
C VAL A 9 -3.45 12.01 45.56
N VAL A 10 -3.47 13.05 46.40
CA VAL A 10 -4.71 13.60 47.01
C VAL A 10 -5.38 14.67 46.11
N GLY A 11 -4.76 15.08 45.01
CA GLY A 11 -5.39 15.97 44.01
C GLY A 11 -6.35 15.26 43.05
N MET A 12 -6.47 13.92 43.14
CA MET A 12 -7.14 13.09 42.12
C MET A 12 -8.53 12.59 42.53
N VAL A 13 -9.13 13.12 43.60
CA VAL A 13 -10.44 12.65 44.11
C VAL A 13 -11.30 13.82 44.58
N ALA A 14 -11.71 14.72 43.67
CA ALA A 14 -12.72 15.73 44.04
C ALA A 14 -13.55 16.33 42.88
N THR A 15 -13.43 15.89 41.62
CA THR A 15 -14.22 16.53 40.54
C THR A 15 -14.54 15.56 39.41
N GLY A 16 -15.50 14.68 39.64
CA GLY A 16 -16.04 13.80 38.60
C GLY A 16 -17.41 13.19 38.90
N ALA A 17 -18.12 13.66 39.93
CA ALA A 17 -19.39 13.10 40.37
C ALA A 17 -20.59 14.02 40.07
N VAL A 18 -20.69 14.53 38.83
CA VAL A 18 -21.88 15.30 38.37
C VAL A 18 -22.54 14.66 37.13
N GLY A 19 -22.24 13.39 36.81
CA GLY A 19 -22.77 12.74 35.60
C GLY A 19 -23.65 11.51 35.79
N LEU A 20 -23.89 11.04 37.02
CA LEU A 20 -24.53 9.72 37.25
C LEU A 20 -26.03 9.79 37.61
N ILE A 21 -26.68 10.95 37.51
CA ILE A 21 -28.12 11.11 37.82
C ILE A 21 -28.92 11.48 36.57
N ASN A 22 -28.68 10.81 35.44
CA ASN A 22 -29.59 10.94 34.28
C ASN A 22 -29.82 9.63 33.53
N ALA A 23 -29.80 8.50 34.25
CA ALA A 23 -30.01 7.16 33.70
C ALA A 23 -31.46 6.64 33.82
N LEU A 24 -32.43 7.42 34.31
CA LEU A 24 -33.73 6.83 34.70
C LEU A 24 -35.01 7.59 34.31
N SER A 25 -34.99 8.60 33.44
CA SER A 25 -36.23 9.16 32.86
C SER A 25 -35.98 9.83 31.51
N ALA A 26 -36.55 9.24 30.44
CA ALA A 26 -36.69 9.85 29.11
C ALA A 26 -37.37 11.25 29.18
N PRO A 27 -37.39 12.12 28.14
CA PRO A 27 -37.11 11.94 26.70
C PRO A 27 -36.11 12.97 26.10
N GLY A 28 -35.70 12.80 24.83
CA GLY A 28 -34.75 13.70 24.09
C GLY A 28 -35.28 15.13 23.89
N PRO A 29 -34.67 16.04 23.08
CA PRO A 29 -33.47 15.99 22.21
C PRO A 29 -32.46 17.15 22.47
N GLN A 30 -31.43 17.28 21.60
CA GLN A 30 -30.61 18.49 21.32
C GLN A 30 -29.46 18.87 22.27
N GLU A 31 -28.48 19.57 21.65
CA GLU A 31 -27.26 20.21 22.18
C GLU A 31 -26.02 19.29 22.21
N ALA A 32 -25.20 19.25 21.15
CA ALA A 32 -24.19 20.25 20.77
C ALA A 32 -23.01 20.32 21.76
N ASP A 33 -21.99 19.48 21.56
CA ASP A 33 -20.58 19.86 21.79
C ASP A 33 -19.61 18.76 21.30
N GLY A 34 -18.39 19.17 20.94
CA GLY A 34 -17.23 18.29 20.98
C GLY A 34 -16.77 17.67 19.66
N GLY A 35 -15.97 18.44 18.91
CA GLY A 35 -14.82 17.93 18.15
C GLY A 35 -15.07 16.73 17.26
N GLY A 36 -15.44 17.01 16.00
CA GLY A 36 -15.53 16.00 14.96
C GLY A 36 -14.30 15.10 14.98
N GLN A 37 -14.52 13.83 15.34
CA GLN A 37 -13.67 12.75 14.92
C GLN A 37 -13.68 12.83 13.39
N GLN A 38 -12.64 13.45 12.83
CA GLN A 38 -12.32 13.28 11.42
C GLN A 38 -12.09 11.78 11.27
N SER A 39 -13.12 11.09 10.79
CA SER A 39 -13.02 9.72 10.35
C SER A 39 -11.92 9.72 9.31
N ALA A 40 -10.72 9.24 9.67
CA ALA A 40 -9.68 9.00 8.70
C ALA A 40 -10.30 8.05 7.67
N GLN A 41 -10.46 8.55 6.45
CA GLN A 41 -11.01 7.75 5.36
C GLN A 41 -10.06 6.56 5.16
N PRO A 42 -10.56 5.32 5.02
CA PRO A 42 -9.70 4.18 4.80
C PRO A 42 -8.81 4.43 3.57
N PRO A 43 -7.57 3.90 3.56
CA PRO A 43 -6.69 4.05 2.41
C PRO A 43 -7.36 3.54 1.15
N ARG A 44 -7.01 4.15 0.02
CA ARG A 44 -7.47 3.70 -1.30
C ARG A 44 -6.82 2.35 -1.58
N ASP A 45 -7.62 1.38 -2.01
CA ASP A 45 -7.11 0.08 -2.46
C ASP A 45 -6.08 0.24 -3.56
N ALA A 46 -5.10 -0.67 -3.57
CA ALA A 46 -4.08 -0.74 -4.61
C ALA A 46 -4.74 -0.96 -5.99
N PRO A 47 -4.07 -0.56 -7.09
CA PRO A 47 -4.53 -0.93 -8.42
C PRO A 47 -4.78 -2.45 -8.50
N PRO A 48 -5.87 -2.87 -9.17
CA PRO A 48 -6.15 -4.28 -9.36
C PRO A 48 -5.15 -4.92 -10.34
N MET A 49 -4.96 -6.24 -10.25
CA MET A 49 -4.02 -6.97 -11.10
C MET A 49 -4.33 -6.84 -12.60
N ASP A 50 -5.61 -6.74 -12.97
CA ASP A 50 -6.06 -6.56 -14.36
C ASP A 50 -5.64 -5.22 -14.97
N ALA A 51 -5.13 -4.27 -14.18
CA ALA A 51 -4.49 -3.05 -14.67
C ALA A 51 -3.24 -3.35 -15.52
N LEU A 52 -2.55 -4.48 -15.29
CA LEU A 52 -1.42 -4.92 -16.11
C LEU A 52 -1.83 -5.41 -17.51
N GLY A 53 -3.12 -5.55 -17.78
CA GLY A 53 -3.60 -6.14 -19.03
C GLY A 53 -3.55 -7.67 -19.01
N GLY A 54 -3.32 -8.26 -20.19
CA GLY A 54 -3.18 -9.71 -20.34
C GLY A 54 -1.76 -10.16 -20.05
N ALA A 55 -1.60 -11.29 -19.35
CA ALA A 55 -0.28 -11.84 -19.06
C ALA A 55 0.43 -12.27 -20.38
N PRO A 56 1.75 -12.00 -20.52
CA PRO A 56 2.50 -12.40 -21.70
C PRO A 56 2.69 -13.91 -21.75
N GLY A 57 2.84 -14.47 -22.95
CA GLY A 57 2.77 -15.92 -23.20
C GLY A 57 3.39 -16.87 -22.15
N PRO A 58 4.69 -16.75 -21.82
CA PRO A 58 5.36 -17.67 -20.89
C PRO A 58 5.04 -17.43 -19.40
N VAL A 59 4.33 -16.35 -19.07
CA VAL A 59 4.13 -15.88 -17.69
C VAL A 59 2.63 -15.74 -17.39
N ASP A 60 2.20 -16.35 -16.31
CA ASP A 60 0.88 -16.11 -15.72
C ASP A 60 0.99 -15.11 -14.56
N TYR A 61 -0.05 -14.30 -14.37
CA TYR A 61 -0.13 -13.37 -13.24
C TYR A 61 -0.87 -14.00 -12.06
N VAL A 62 -0.21 -13.98 -10.91
CA VAL A 62 -0.78 -14.44 -9.64
C VAL A 62 -0.86 -13.28 -8.67
N ASP A 63 -2.04 -13.06 -8.10
CA ASP A 63 -2.25 -12.01 -7.11
C ASP A 63 -1.67 -12.46 -5.75
N LEU A 64 -0.60 -11.80 -5.29
CA LEU A 64 0.05 -12.06 -3.99
C LEU A 64 -0.45 -11.11 -2.90
N ASP A 65 -1.70 -10.68 -3.03
CA ASP A 65 -2.41 -9.73 -2.17
C ASP A 65 -1.88 -8.28 -2.21
N GLN A 66 -2.62 -7.40 -1.54
CA GLN A 66 -2.25 -6.02 -1.32
C GLN A 66 -1.78 -5.80 0.12
N GLU A 67 -0.88 -4.84 0.29
CA GLU A 67 -0.40 -4.37 1.59
C GLU A 67 -0.62 -2.86 1.69
N CYS A 68 -1.05 -2.38 2.86
CA CYS A 68 -1.30 -0.96 3.10
C CYS A 68 -0.46 -0.46 4.27
N GLY A 69 0.18 0.69 4.09
CA GLY A 69 1.01 1.27 5.13
C GLY A 69 1.32 2.74 4.90
N ALA A 70 1.67 3.44 5.97
CA ALA A 70 2.19 4.80 5.89
C ALA A 70 3.70 4.76 5.62
N LEU A 71 4.16 5.43 4.57
CA LEU A 71 5.59 5.54 4.24
C LEU A 71 6.41 6.28 5.31
N ALA A 72 5.74 7.15 6.07
CA ALA A 72 6.34 7.86 7.20
C ALA A 72 5.27 8.24 8.25
N PRO A 73 5.67 8.46 9.52
CA PRO A 73 4.75 8.92 10.55
C PRO A 73 4.03 10.22 10.14
N GLY A 74 2.70 10.18 10.12
CA GLY A 74 1.86 11.33 9.76
C GLY A 74 1.54 11.48 8.27
N GLN A 75 1.98 10.55 7.42
CA GLN A 75 1.52 10.46 6.03
C GLN A 75 0.25 9.60 5.93
N PRO A 76 -0.59 9.83 4.91
CA PRO A 76 -1.70 8.92 4.63
C PRO A 76 -1.18 7.51 4.35
N GLU A 77 -1.98 6.51 4.68
CA GLU A 77 -1.72 5.13 4.29
C GLU A 77 -1.92 4.99 2.77
N GLU A 78 -0.99 4.29 2.14
CA GLU A 78 -1.05 3.93 0.72
C GLU A 78 -1.03 2.41 0.61
N CYS A 79 -1.80 1.88 -0.34
CA CYS A 79 -1.84 0.45 -0.62
C CYS A 79 -1.11 0.15 -1.93
N TYR A 80 -0.29 -0.90 -1.92
CA TYR A 80 0.35 -1.48 -3.10
C TYR A 80 -0.05 -2.95 -3.25
N ARG A 81 -0.05 -3.46 -4.48
CA ARG A 81 -0.37 -4.85 -4.80
C ARG A 81 0.84 -5.54 -5.37
N THR A 82 1.15 -6.72 -4.86
CA THR A 82 2.23 -7.55 -5.41
C THR A 82 1.63 -8.58 -6.35
N VAL A 83 2.08 -8.59 -7.60
CA VAL A 83 1.67 -9.55 -8.63
C VAL A 83 2.84 -10.48 -8.92
N GLY A 84 2.73 -11.73 -8.52
CA GLY A 84 3.71 -12.77 -8.83
C GLY A 84 3.69 -13.13 -10.31
N LEU A 85 4.87 -13.42 -10.84
CA LEU A 85 5.07 -13.89 -12.20
C LEU A 85 5.27 -15.41 -12.17
N GLU A 86 4.21 -16.16 -12.41
CA GLU A 86 4.29 -17.62 -12.49
C GLU A 86 4.83 -18.02 -13.86
N VAL A 87 5.96 -18.73 -13.87
CA VAL A 87 6.58 -19.22 -15.12
C VAL A 87 6.11 -20.65 -15.37
N GLY A 88 5.55 -20.92 -16.54
CA GLY A 88 4.93 -22.20 -16.87
C GLY A 88 5.93 -23.34 -17.08
N GLU A 89 5.82 -24.06 -18.20
CA GLU A 89 6.80 -25.11 -18.56
C GLU A 89 8.15 -24.54 -19.03
N GLU A 90 8.26 -23.21 -19.11
CA GLU A 90 9.48 -22.51 -19.51
C GLU A 90 10.33 -22.22 -18.28
N ASP A 91 11.58 -22.68 -18.27
CA ASP A 91 12.57 -22.39 -17.23
C ASP A 91 13.08 -20.95 -17.35
N LEU A 92 12.20 -19.97 -17.16
CA LEU A 92 12.57 -18.55 -17.09
C LEU A 92 13.07 -18.23 -15.68
N ASP A 93 14.20 -17.53 -15.62
CA ASP A 93 14.66 -16.90 -14.39
C ASP A 93 13.92 -15.57 -14.14
N ALA A 94 14.18 -14.95 -13.00
CA ALA A 94 13.54 -13.69 -12.60
C ALA A 94 13.69 -12.60 -13.67
N ALA A 95 14.89 -12.46 -14.24
CA ALA A 95 15.17 -11.45 -15.26
C ALA A 95 14.42 -11.74 -16.57
N GLY A 96 14.35 -12.99 -17.00
CA GLY A 96 13.59 -13.40 -18.18
C GLY A 96 12.09 -13.17 -18.03
N ALA A 97 11.51 -13.54 -16.89
CA ALA A 97 10.10 -13.30 -16.61
C ALA A 97 9.76 -11.79 -16.59
N LEU A 98 10.62 -10.98 -15.97
CA LEU A 98 10.45 -9.53 -15.93
C LEU A 98 10.63 -8.87 -17.31
N GLU A 99 11.54 -9.38 -18.14
CA GLU A 99 11.72 -8.92 -19.52
C GLU A 99 10.45 -9.09 -20.36
N GLU A 100 9.81 -10.26 -20.27
CA GLU A 100 8.56 -10.57 -20.99
C GLU A 100 7.43 -9.62 -20.58
N VAL A 101 7.27 -9.40 -19.27
CA VAL A 101 6.26 -8.47 -18.74
C VAL A 101 6.57 -7.03 -19.16
N ARG A 102 7.83 -6.61 -19.05
CA ARG A 102 8.25 -5.27 -19.47
C ARG A 102 7.93 -5.04 -20.95
N GLY A 103 8.30 -5.99 -21.82
CA GLY A 103 8.03 -5.92 -23.25
C GLY A 103 6.53 -5.77 -23.54
N ALA A 104 5.70 -6.61 -22.91
CA ALA A 104 4.25 -6.54 -23.08
C ALA A 104 3.65 -5.19 -22.64
N LEU A 105 4.07 -4.66 -21.49
CA LEU A 105 3.59 -3.36 -21.01
C LEU A 105 4.02 -2.21 -21.93
N LEU A 106 5.25 -2.23 -22.45
CA LEU A 106 5.72 -1.24 -23.42
C LEU A 106 4.93 -1.31 -24.73
N ASP A 107 4.64 -2.51 -25.22
CA ASP A 107 3.80 -2.73 -26.40
C ASP A 107 2.36 -2.22 -26.19
N ASP A 108 1.84 -2.33 -24.97
CA ASP A 108 0.55 -1.77 -24.55
C ASP A 108 0.57 -0.25 -24.28
N GLY A 109 1.74 0.38 -24.46
CA GLY A 109 1.90 1.83 -24.42
C GLY A 109 2.29 2.41 -23.06
N TRP A 110 2.64 1.56 -22.09
CA TRP A 110 3.21 2.02 -20.83
C TRP A 110 4.51 2.80 -21.08
N GLN A 111 4.75 3.82 -20.27
CA GLN A 111 5.87 4.72 -20.41
C GLN A 111 6.92 4.48 -19.33
N PRO A 112 8.21 4.41 -19.68
CA PRO A 112 9.29 4.33 -18.70
C PRO A 112 9.38 5.56 -17.80
N LEU A 113 9.47 5.32 -16.50
CA LEU A 113 9.81 6.31 -15.49
C LEU A 113 11.30 6.18 -15.16
N VAL A 114 12.14 6.71 -16.04
CA VAL A 114 13.60 6.72 -15.82
C VAL A 114 13.99 7.88 -14.87
N PRO A 115 14.83 7.63 -13.85
CA PRO A 115 15.22 8.66 -12.89
C PRO A 115 16.12 9.75 -13.49
N ASP A 116 16.90 9.40 -14.53
CA ASP A 116 17.85 10.32 -15.17
C ASP A 116 17.42 10.66 -16.60
N ALA A 117 17.34 11.95 -16.90
CA ALA A 117 16.82 12.51 -18.17
C ALA A 117 17.68 12.24 -19.43
N GLY A 118 18.57 11.25 -19.39
CA GLY A 118 19.39 10.81 -20.52
C GLY A 118 19.64 9.31 -20.56
N THR A 119 19.05 8.54 -19.66
CA THR A 119 19.07 7.07 -19.72
C THR A 119 18.08 6.62 -20.79
N ASP A 120 18.56 5.85 -21.74
CA ASP A 120 17.68 5.15 -22.68
C ASP A 120 16.90 4.09 -21.89
N PRO A 121 15.56 4.08 -21.95
CA PRO A 121 14.77 3.06 -21.28
C PRO A 121 15.15 1.62 -21.64
N ASP A 122 15.64 1.39 -22.86
CA ASP A 122 16.08 0.07 -23.32
C ASP A 122 17.38 -0.39 -22.63
N ASP A 123 18.14 0.55 -22.07
CA ASP A 123 19.37 0.28 -21.30
C ASP A 123 19.09 -0.04 -19.82
N VAL A 124 17.85 0.14 -19.34
CA VAL A 124 17.48 -0.21 -17.96
C VAL A 124 17.41 -1.74 -17.82
N PRO A 125 18.00 -2.35 -16.78
CA PRO A 125 17.82 -3.79 -16.54
C PRO A 125 16.34 -4.15 -16.30
N PRO A 126 15.83 -5.30 -16.78
CA PRO A 126 14.46 -5.73 -16.50
C PRO A 126 14.13 -5.86 -15.00
N GLU A 127 15.13 -6.08 -14.15
CA GLU A 127 14.95 -6.14 -12.70
C GLU A 127 14.74 -4.77 -12.02
N GLU A 128 14.91 -3.68 -12.77
CA GLU A 128 14.92 -2.31 -12.25
C GLU A 128 13.89 -1.41 -12.95
N PHE A 129 13.05 -1.95 -13.85
CA PHE A 129 12.10 -1.11 -14.56
C PHE A 129 11.06 -0.52 -13.61
N VAL A 130 10.66 0.71 -13.94
CA VAL A 130 9.45 1.34 -13.42
C VAL A 130 8.70 1.92 -14.60
N LEU A 131 7.48 1.46 -14.83
CA LEU A 131 6.62 1.88 -15.94
C LEU A 131 5.33 2.52 -15.41
N THR A 132 4.69 3.36 -16.22
CA THR A 132 3.35 3.89 -15.93
C THR A 132 2.47 4.03 -17.17
N ASP A 133 1.17 3.83 -17.00
CA ASP A 133 0.13 4.19 -17.98
C ASP A 133 -0.44 5.62 -17.74
N GLY A 134 0.11 6.35 -16.77
CA GLY A 134 -0.35 7.66 -16.31
C GLY A 134 -1.34 7.63 -15.13
N THR A 135 -1.79 6.45 -14.71
CA THR A 135 -2.66 6.25 -13.53
C THR A 135 -2.11 5.21 -12.55
N VAL A 136 -1.42 4.19 -13.06
CA VAL A 136 -0.82 3.08 -12.32
C VAL A 136 0.69 3.10 -12.57
N MET A 137 1.46 2.78 -11.53
CA MET A 137 2.88 2.43 -11.63
C MET A 137 3.05 0.93 -11.51
N ALA A 138 3.89 0.36 -12.36
CA ALA A 138 4.36 -1.02 -12.29
C ALA A 138 5.88 -1.01 -12.05
N MET A 139 6.31 -1.59 -10.93
CA MET A 139 7.72 -1.65 -10.53
C MET A 139 8.19 -3.10 -10.54
N ALA A 140 9.34 -3.36 -11.16
CA ALA A 140 9.97 -4.68 -11.11
C ALA A 140 10.36 -5.06 -9.67
N SER A 141 10.21 -6.33 -9.33
CA SER A 141 10.70 -6.92 -8.10
C SER A 141 11.31 -8.30 -8.42
N PRO A 142 12.65 -8.44 -8.39
CA PRO A 142 13.32 -9.74 -8.60
C PRO A 142 13.21 -10.67 -7.37
N VAL A 143 12.37 -10.32 -6.39
CA VAL A 143 12.17 -11.13 -5.19
C VAL A 143 11.26 -12.31 -5.53
N SER A 144 11.81 -13.52 -5.46
CA SER A 144 11.06 -14.75 -5.63
C SER A 144 10.10 -14.98 -4.45
N HIS A 145 8.88 -15.43 -4.74
CA HIS A 145 7.92 -15.84 -3.71
C HIS A 145 8.01 -17.35 -3.43
N ASP A 146 8.13 -18.15 -4.48
CA ASP A 146 8.31 -19.60 -4.47
C ASP A 146 9.00 -20.06 -5.77
N ASP A 147 9.20 -21.37 -5.92
CA ASP A 147 9.91 -21.95 -7.08
C ASP A 147 9.18 -21.72 -8.41
N SER A 148 7.85 -21.57 -8.38
CA SER A 148 7.02 -21.27 -9.55
C SER A 148 6.94 -19.77 -9.85
N THR A 149 7.26 -18.92 -8.88
CA THR A 149 7.13 -17.46 -8.93
C THR A 149 8.51 -16.79 -8.73
N PRO A 150 9.39 -16.81 -9.75
CA PRO A 150 10.77 -16.32 -9.62
C PRO A 150 10.87 -14.80 -9.44
N ALA A 151 9.84 -14.04 -9.82
CA ALA A 151 9.80 -12.59 -9.71
C ALA A 151 8.38 -12.06 -9.50
N ALA A 152 8.25 -10.76 -9.25
CA ALA A 152 6.98 -10.07 -9.10
C ALA A 152 7.00 -8.67 -9.71
N VAL A 153 5.82 -8.10 -9.92
CA VAL A 153 5.60 -6.68 -10.24
C VAL A 153 4.76 -6.05 -9.13
N VAL A 154 5.17 -4.89 -8.63
CA VAL A 154 4.43 -4.13 -7.63
C VAL A 154 3.61 -3.03 -8.31
N LEU A 155 2.31 -3.01 -8.03
CA LEU A 155 1.37 -2.01 -8.52
C LEU A 155 1.05 -0.97 -7.44
N ALA A 156 1.15 0.30 -7.82
CA ALA A 156 0.75 1.44 -7.00
C ALA A 156 0.05 2.51 -7.86
N HIS A 157 -0.74 3.40 -7.25
CA HIS A 157 -1.28 4.55 -7.98
C HIS A 157 -0.16 5.55 -8.29
N TYR A 158 -0.16 6.13 -9.50
CA TYR A 158 0.76 7.19 -9.94
C TYR A 158 0.40 8.56 -9.34
#